data_AF-A0A9E2U6S9-F1
#
_entry.id   AF-A0A9E2U6S9-F1
#
_cell.length_a   1.000
_cell.length_b   1.000
_cell.length_c   1.000
_cell.angle_alpha   90.00
_cell.angle_beta   90.00
_cell.angle_gamma   90.00
#
_symmetry.space_group_name_H-M   'P 1'
#
loop_
_entity.id
_entity.type
_entity.pdbx_description
1 polymer ?
#
loop_
_entity_poly.entity_id
_entity_poly.type
_entity_poly.pdbx_seq_one_letter_code
_entity_poly.pdbx_strand_id
1 'polypeptide(L)'
;MPEAVTDLDEIRALMAHLPGPDTDAAAAATARQAQLTKPEGSLGRLEQLAIWLTTWQARHPPKLDHLRTLVFAGNHGVATRGVSAYPAAVTAQMVQNFIAGGAAINQLCRVFDAGLKVYEMNLETPTGDITVEPAMSEAECAKAMAYGMMAVEPGIDALALGEMG
;
A
#
# COMPACT_ATOMS: atom_id res chain seq x y z
N MET A 1 -13.51 10.50 -16.24
CA MET A 1 -12.34 9.71 -15.82
C MET A 1 -11.16 10.65 -15.89
N PRO A 2 -10.28 10.73 -14.88
CA PRO A 2 -9.04 11.49 -15.05
C PRO A 2 -8.33 10.97 -16.31
N GLU A 3 -7.71 11.87 -17.07
CA GLU A 3 -6.91 11.49 -18.25
C GLU A 3 -5.92 10.38 -17.87
N ALA A 4 -5.69 9.46 -18.79
CA ALA A 4 -4.76 8.35 -18.56
C ALA A 4 -3.39 8.94 -18.27
N VAL A 5 -2.87 8.74 -17.06
CA VAL A 5 -1.54 9.24 -16.70
C VAL A 5 -0.50 8.59 -17.61
N THR A 6 0.23 9.40 -18.36
CA THR A 6 1.13 8.99 -19.44
C THR A 6 2.62 9.17 -19.10
N ASP A 7 2.96 10.07 -18.16
CA ASP A 7 4.34 10.36 -17.75
C ASP A 7 4.44 10.75 -16.26
N LEU A 8 5.66 11.05 -15.80
CA LEU A 8 5.89 11.39 -14.39
C LEU A 8 5.56 12.86 -14.06
N ASP A 9 5.44 13.75 -15.05
CA ASP A 9 5.02 15.13 -14.82
C ASP A 9 3.54 15.19 -14.44
N GLU A 10 2.70 14.39 -15.08
CA GLU A 10 1.30 14.24 -14.71
C GLU A 10 1.14 13.64 -13.31
N ILE A 11 1.95 12.64 -12.95
CA ILE A 11 2.01 12.11 -11.57
C ILE A 11 2.37 13.22 -10.58
N ARG A 12 3.43 14.00 -10.87
CA ARG A 12 3.85 15.12 -10.00
C ARG A 12 2.73 16.15 -9.84
N ALA A 13 2.02 16.48 -10.92
CA ALA A 13 0.90 17.39 -10.89
C ALA A 13 -0.25 16.88 -10.02
N LEU A 14 -0.57 15.57 -10.07
CA LEU A 14 -1.56 14.96 -9.18
C LEU A 14 -1.14 15.03 -7.71
N MET A 15 0.12 14.69 -7.41
CA MET A 15 0.65 14.71 -6.05
C MET A 15 0.60 16.12 -5.42
N ALA A 16 0.77 17.17 -6.22
CA ALA A 16 0.69 18.56 -5.76
C ALA A 16 -0.70 18.98 -5.26
N HIS A 17 -1.75 18.22 -5.60
CA HIS A 17 -3.14 18.50 -5.22
C HIS A 17 -3.72 17.49 -4.23
N LEU A 18 -2.89 16.64 -3.62
CA LEU A 18 -3.35 15.71 -2.60
C LEU A 18 -3.89 16.47 -1.37
N PRO A 19 -4.98 15.97 -0.75
CA PRO A 19 -5.53 16.61 0.43
C PRO A 19 -4.53 16.56 1.59
N GLY A 20 -4.53 17.62 2.39
CA GLY A 20 -3.82 17.66 3.65
C GLY A 20 -4.55 16.90 4.76
N PRO A 21 -3.90 16.76 5.93
CA PRO A 21 -4.52 16.18 7.12
C PRO A 21 -5.72 17.00 7.63
N ASP A 22 -6.73 16.35 8.20
CA ASP A 22 -7.82 17.03 8.90
C ASP A 22 -7.38 17.47 10.30
N THR A 23 -7.12 18.77 10.46
CA THR A 23 -6.63 19.35 11.71
C THR A 23 -7.69 19.45 12.79
N ASP A 24 -8.97 19.58 12.42
CA ASP A 24 -10.07 19.70 13.37
C ASP A 24 -10.35 18.34 14.02
N ALA A 25 -10.32 17.27 13.23
CA ALA A 25 -10.38 15.90 13.71
C ALA A 25 -9.17 15.60 14.63
N ALA A 26 -7.96 16.03 14.24
CA ALA A 26 -6.76 15.88 15.06
C ALA A 26 -6.89 16.57 16.43
N ALA A 27 -7.42 17.80 16.45
CA ALA A 27 -7.66 18.56 17.67
C ALA A 27 -8.71 17.88 18.56
N ALA A 28 -9.80 17.38 17.98
CA ALA A 28 -10.83 16.63 18.70
C ALA A 28 -10.26 15.35 19.35
N ALA A 29 -9.45 14.58 18.62
CA ALA A 29 -8.78 13.39 19.15
C ALA A 29 -7.83 13.73 20.30
N THR A 30 -7.02 14.78 20.14
CA THR A 30 -6.07 15.21 21.17
C THR A 30 -6.79 15.67 22.44
N ALA A 31 -7.86 16.47 22.32
CA ALA A 31 -8.68 16.89 23.44
C ALA A 31 -9.32 15.69 24.15
N ARG A 32 -9.78 14.68 23.40
CA ARG A 32 -10.35 13.45 23.96
C ARG A 32 -9.32 12.66 24.77
N GLN A 33 -8.05 12.58 24.33
CA GLN A 33 -6.99 11.86 25.03
C GLN A 33 -6.71 12.42 26.43
N ALA A 34 -6.81 13.75 26.60
CA ALA A 34 -6.64 14.43 27.88
C ALA A 34 -7.79 14.18 28.87
N GLN A 35 -8.96 13.77 28.39
CA GLN A 35 -10.15 13.49 29.21
C GLN A 35 -10.28 12.01 29.61
N LEU A 36 -9.43 11.12 29.09
CA LEU A 36 -9.49 9.70 29.42
C LEU A 36 -8.96 9.46 30.84
N THR A 37 -9.53 8.45 31.51
CA THR A 37 -9.09 8.00 32.84
C THR A 37 -7.76 7.24 32.74
N LYS A 38 -6.69 7.97 32.42
CA LYS A 38 -5.31 7.49 32.31
C LYS A 38 -4.35 8.64 32.64
N PRO A 39 -3.15 8.38 33.18
CA PRO A 39 -2.11 9.40 33.20
C PRO A 39 -1.80 9.87 31.78
N GLU A 40 -1.53 11.16 31.62
CA GLU A 40 -1.19 11.74 30.32
C GLU A 40 0.00 11.00 29.69
N GLY A 41 -0.12 10.65 28.40
CA GLY A 41 0.93 9.93 27.67
C GLY A 41 1.17 8.48 28.07
N SER A 42 0.45 7.92 29.06
CA SER A 42 0.70 6.56 29.56
C SER A 42 0.48 5.44 28.54
N LEU A 43 -0.27 5.68 27.45
CA LEU A 43 -0.43 4.70 26.37
C LEU A 43 0.57 4.92 25.22
N GLY A 44 1.43 5.94 25.32
CA GLY A 44 2.54 6.20 24.39
C GLY A 44 2.11 6.24 22.92
N ARG A 45 2.69 5.36 22.10
CA ARG A 45 2.44 5.28 20.66
C ARG A 45 0.97 4.99 20.30
N LEU A 46 0.23 4.32 21.17
CA LEU A 46 -1.19 4.06 20.90
C LEU A 46 -2.00 5.35 20.85
N GLU A 47 -1.63 6.37 21.64
CA GLU A 47 -2.29 7.68 21.59
C GLU A 47 -2.01 8.38 20.27
N GLN A 48 -0.75 8.33 19.83
CA GLN A 48 -0.29 8.92 18.58
C GLN A 48 -0.97 8.27 17.37
N LEU A 49 -1.10 6.94 17.36
CA LEU A 49 -1.77 6.22 16.28
C LEU A 49 -3.28 6.52 16.21
N ALA A 50 -3.96 6.64 17.36
CA ALA A 50 -5.37 6.99 17.39
C ALA A 50 -5.63 8.41 16.85
N ILE A 51 -4.76 9.37 17.18
CA ILE A 51 -4.82 10.73 16.64
C ILE A 51 -4.52 10.69 15.13
N TRP A 52 -3.45 10.01 14.70
CA TRP A 52 -3.08 9.90 13.29
C TRP A 52 -4.18 9.30 12.43
N LEU A 53 -4.81 8.20 12.87
CA LEU A 53 -5.96 7.61 12.17
C LEU A 53 -7.12 8.59 12.05
N THR A 54 -7.43 9.30 13.14
CA THR A 54 -8.50 10.31 13.14
C THR A 54 -8.24 11.43 12.13
N THR A 55 -7.00 11.94 12.11
CA THR A 55 -6.55 13.00 11.21
C THR A 55 -6.69 12.62 9.74
N TRP A 56 -6.28 11.41 9.36
CA TRP A 56 -6.29 11.00 7.94
C TRP A 56 -7.61 10.39 7.49
N GLN A 57 -8.46 9.95 8.41
CA GLN A 57 -9.84 9.55 8.12
C GLN A 57 -10.82 10.74 8.15
N ALA A 58 -10.37 11.94 8.53
CA ALA A 58 -11.23 13.10 8.77
C ALA A 58 -12.44 12.76 9.66
N ARG A 59 -12.21 11.95 10.71
CA ARG A 59 -13.27 11.31 11.50
C ARG A 59 -12.84 11.01 12.92
N HIS A 60 -13.59 11.54 13.90
CA HIS A 60 -13.46 11.19 15.32
C HIS A 60 -14.75 10.53 15.85
N PRO A 61 -14.70 9.35 16.49
CA PRO A 61 -13.52 8.50 16.66
C PRO A 61 -13.11 7.81 15.34
N PRO A 62 -11.84 7.38 15.20
CA PRO A 62 -11.39 6.66 14.01
C PRO A 62 -12.05 5.27 13.93
N LYS A 63 -12.12 4.70 12.73
CA LYS A 63 -12.66 3.35 12.48
C LYS A 63 -11.64 2.46 11.77
N LEU A 64 -11.77 1.15 11.96
CA LEU A 64 -10.95 0.13 11.30
C LEU A 64 -11.86 -1.07 10.95
N ASP A 65 -13.02 -0.78 10.38
CA ASP A 65 -14.03 -1.79 10.01
C ASP A 65 -13.69 -2.43 8.64
N HIS A 66 -12.97 -1.69 7.78
CA HIS A 66 -12.61 -2.11 6.43
C HIS A 66 -11.11 -2.01 6.18
N LEU A 67 -10.38 -3.01 6.66
CA LEU A 67 -8.96 -3.18 6.40
C LEU A 67 -8.71 -3.83 5.04
N ARG A 68 -7.66 -3.37 4.35
CA ARG A 68 -7.20 -3.97 3.09
C ARG A 68 -5.70 -4.21 3.10
N THR A 69 -5.30 -5.33 2.53
CA THR A 69 -3.90 -5.64 2.20
C THR A 69 -3.80 -5.80 0.69
N LEU A 70 -2.90 -5.05 0.04
CA LEU A 70 -2.65 -5.15 -1.39
C LEU A 70 -1.24 -5.67 -1.61
N VAL A 71 -1.09 -6.74 -2.38
CA VAL A 71 0.20 -7.29 -2.80
C VAL A 71 0.39 -7.01 -4.28
N PHE A 72 1.47 -6.34 -4.64
CA PHE A 72 1.85 -6.13 -6.05
C PHE A 72 2.98 -7.09 -6.40
N ALA A 73 2.75 -7.95 -7.38
CA ALA A 73 3.70 -8.98 -7.80
C ALA A 73 4.31 -8.64 -9.16
N GLY A 74 5.63 -8.69 -9.29
CA GLY A 74 6.34 -8.38 -10.53
C GLY A 74 7.72 -9.01 -10.55
N ASN A 75 8.27 -9.30 -11.73
CA ASN A 75 9.61 -9.88 -11.87
C ASN A 75 10.65 -8.83 -12.29
N HIS A 76 11.90 -9.05 -11.90
CA HIS A 76 13.01 -8.13 -12.17
C HIS A 76 14.05 -8.76 -13.10
N GLY A 77 14.45 -8.08 -14.17
CA GLY A 77 15.43 -8.60 -15.15
C GLY A 77 16.80 -8.92 -14.54
N VAL A 78 17.20 -8.17 -13.50
CA VAL A 78 18.45 -8.41 -12.77
C VAL A 78 18.50 -9.80 -12.11
N ALA A 79 17.36 -10.44 -11.83
CA ALA A 79 17.31 -11.77 -11.24
C ALA A 79 18.03 -12.84 -12.10
N THR A 80 18.12 -12.62 -13.43
CA THR A 80 18.87 -13.49 -14.35
C THR A 80 20.37 -13.55 -14.05
N ARG A 81 20.90 -12.60 -13.28
CA ARG A 81 22.30 -12.55 -12.82
C ARG A 81 22.60 -13.51 -11.66
N GLY A 82 21.61 -14.25 -11.16
CA GLY A 82 21.80 -15.16 -10.03
C GLY A 82 21.92 -14.45 -8.68
N VAL A 83 21.35 -13.25 -8.56
CA VAL A 83 21.35 -12.44 -7.33
C VAL A 83 20.22 -12.81 -6.36
N SER A 84 19.28 -13.65 -6.80
CA SER A 84 18.10 -14.05 -6.02
C SER A 84 18.29 -15.42 -5.36
N ALA A 85 17.77 -15.58 -4.14
CA ALA A 85 17.78 -16.86 -3.42
C ALA A 85 16.90 -17.94 -4.10
N TYR A 86 15.93 -17.52 -4.91
CA TYR A 86 14.98 -18.39 -5.60
C TYR A 86 14.85 -18.00 -7.08
N PRO A 87 14.46 -18.93 -7.97
CA PRO A 87 14.17 -18.61 -9.37
C PRO A 87 12.97 -17.67 -9.52
N ALA A 88 12.94 -16.85 -10.57
CA ALA A 88 11.84 -15.92 -10.88
C ALA A 88 10.46 -16.60 -11.05
N ALA A 89 10.43 -17.91 -11.40
CA ALA A 89 9.19 -18.68 -11.45
C ALA A 89 8.48 -18.80 -10.09
N VAL A 90 9.18 -18.59 -8.98
CA VAL A 90 8.61 -18.62 -7.63
C VAL A 90 7.62 -17.47 -7.40
N THR A 91 7.79 -16.33 -8.09
CA THR A 91 6.85 -15.21 -8.04
C THR A 91 5.44 -15.66 -8.44
N ALA A 92 5.29 -16.31 -9.59
CA ALA A 92 4.00 -16.83 -10.05
C ALA A 92 3.44 -17.91 -9.11
N GLN A 93 4.30 -18.79 -8.58
CA GLN A 93 3.89 -19.82 -7.62
C GLN A 93 3.36 -19.20 -6.31
N MET A 94 4.01 -18.15 -5.81
CA MET A 94 3.57 -17.44 -4.62
C MET A 94 2.28 -16.67 -4.85
N VAL A 95 2.08 -16.09 -6.04
CA VAL A 95 0.79 -15.51 -6.43
C VAL A 95 -0.32 -16.55 -6.36
N GLN A 96 -0.11 -17.74 -6.92
CA GLN A 96 -1.07 -18.84 -6.80
C GLN A 96 -1.30 -19.25 -5.34
N ASN A 97 -0.25 -19.23 -4.51
CA ASN A 97 -0.37 -19.51 -3.07
C ASN A 97 -1.20 -18.44 -2.33
N PHE A 98 -1.06 -17.16 -2.68
CA PHE A 98 -1.90 -16.09 -2.14
C PHE A 98 -3.37 -16.29 -2.53
N ILE A 99 -3.64 -16.61 -3.80
CA ILE A 99 -4.99 -16.89 -4.32
C ILE A 99 -5.60 -18.11 -3.61
N ALA A 100 -4.80 -19.16 -3.40
CA ALA A 100 -5.24 -20.38 -2.71
C ALA A 100 -5.39 -20.20 -1.19
N GLY A 101 -5.02 -19.06 -0.61
CA GLY A 101 -5.16 -18.81 0.82
C GLY A 101 -4.06 -19.44 1.69
N GLY A 102 -2.97 -19.91 1.10
CA GLY A 102 -1.94 -20.73 1.77
C GLY A 102 -0.74 -19.96 2.30
N ALA A 103 -0.58 -18.68 1.97
CA ALA A 103 0.57 -17.90 2.42
C ALA A 103 0.39 -17.34 3.85
N ALA A 104 1.51 -16.90 4.43
CA ALA A 104 1.52 -16.27 5.75
C ALA A 104 0.62 -15.03 5.81
N ILE A 105 0.65 -14.19 4.77
CA ILE A 105 -0.18 -12.98 4.71
C ILE A 105 -1.68 -13.32 4.70
N ASN A 106 -2.11 -14.42 4.09
CA ASN A 106 -3.51 -14.86 4.15
C ASN A 106 -3.95 -15.14 5.59
N GLN A 107 -3.07 -15.72 6.42
CA GLN A 107 -3.39 -16.03 7.81
C GLN A 107 -3.48 -14.74 8.63
N LEU A 108 -2.55 -13.81 8.43
CA LEU A 108 -2.58 -12.50 9.10
C LEU A 108 -3.83 -11.71 8.72
N CYS A 109 -4.15 -11.65 7.43
CA CYS A 109 -5.38 -11.02 6.94
C CYS A 109 -6.62 -11.63 7.63
N ARG A 110 -6.68 -12.96 7.79
CA ARG A 110 -7.78 -13.62 8.50
C ARG A 110 -7.85 -13.24 9.98
N VAL A 111 -6.72 -13.13 10.67
CA VAL A 111 -6.68 -12.73 12.10
C VAL A 111 -7.23 -11.32 12.31
N PHE A 112 -6.94 -10.41 11.38
CA PHE A 112 -7.34 -9.01 11.48
C PHE A 112 -8.61 -8.67 10.68
N ASP A 113 -9.30 -9.66 10.10
CA ASP A 113 -10.44 -9.47 9.20
C ASP A 113 -10.15 -8.46 8.06
N ALA A 114 -8.93 -8.52 7.53
CA ALA A 114 -8.48 -7.67 6.43
C ALA A 114 -8.70 -8.37 5.08
N GLY A 115 -9.25 -7.65 4.11
CA GLY A 115 -9.37 -8.15 2.74
C GLY A 115 -8.02 -8.15 2.02
N LEU A 116 -7.58 -9.30 1.51
CA LEU A 116 -6.37 -9.41 0.69
C LEU A 116 -6.72 -9.30 -0.81
N LYS A 117 -5.99 -8.46 -1.53
CA LYS A 117 -5.99 -8.42 -3.01
C LYS A 117 -4.56 -8.55 -3.53
N VAL A 118 -4.41 -9.28 -4.63
CA VAL A 118 -3.12 -9.48 -5.30
C VAL A 118 -3.24 -8.91 -6.71
N TYR A 119 -2.25 -8.11 -7.10
CA TYR A 119 -2.18 -7.44 -8.38
C TYR A 119 -0.91 -7.89 -9.11
N GLU A 120 -1.09 -8.57 -10.24
CA GLU A 120 0.00 -9.06 -11.07
C GLU A 120 0.44 -7.97 -12.06
N MET A 121 1.72 -7.59 -11.99
CA MET A 121 2.34 -6.58 -12.86
C MET A 121 3.07 -7.25 -14.03
N ASN A 122 2.34 -8.06 -14.79
CA ASN A 122 2.84 -8.82 -15.95
C ASN A 122 4.08 -9.70 -15.62
N LEU A 123 3.85 -10.78 -14.88
CA LEU A 123 4.93 -11.65 -14.37
C LEU A 123 5.80 -12.29 -15.45
N GLU A 124 5.29 -12.45 -16.68
CA GLU A 124 6.02 -13.03 -17.80
C GLU A 124 7.00 -12.05 -18.45
N THR A 125 6.84 -10.74 -18.21
CA THR A 125 7.70 -9.69 -18.74
C THR A 125 8.40 -8.97 -17.59
N PRO A 126 9.59 -9.44 -17.17
CA PRO A 126 10.35 -8.76 -16.14
C PRO A 126 10.74 -7.33 -16.56
N THR A 127 11.04 -6.49 -15.58
CA THR A 127 11.71 -5.21 -15.85
C THR A 127 13.05 -5.43 -16.57
N GLY A 128 13.61 -4.38 -17.16
CA GLY A 128 14.99 -4.37 -17.65
C GLY A 128 16.00 -4.76 -16.57
N ASP A 129 17.15 -5.29 -16.99
CA ASP A 129 18.27 -5.55 -16.09
C ASP A 129 18.99 -4.24 -15.76
N ILE A 130 18.76 -3.77 -14.53
CA ILE A 130 19.28 -2.50 -14.01
C ILE A 130 20.80 -2.35 -14.06
N THR A 131 21.54 -3.43 -14.31
CA THR A 131 23.01 -3.39 -14.46
C THR A 131 23.46 -2.96 -15.86
N VAL A 132 22.57 -2.97 -16.85
CA VAL A 132 22.88 -2.66 -18.25
C VAL A 132 21.95 -1.61 -18.85
N GLU A 133 20.73 -1.50 -18.36
CA GLU A 133 19.71 -0.58 -18.86
C GLU A 133 18.76 -0.13 -17.75
N PRO A 134 17.96 0.93 -17.95
CA PRO A 134 16.88 1.26 -17.00
C PRO A 134 15.88 0.11 -16.85
N ALA A 135 15.33 -0.08 -15.65
CA ALA A 135 14.32 -1.10 -15.38
C ALA A 135 13.07 -0.96 -16.29
N MET A 136 12.69 0.28 -16.59
CA MET A 136 11.55 0.61 -17.43
C MET A 136 11.69 2.05 -17.92
N SER A 137 10.93 2.40 -18.95
CA SER A 137 10.76 3.77 -19.42
C SER A 137 9.94 4.61 -18.44
N GLU A 138 10.01 5.94 -18.60
CA GLU A 138 9.21 6.87 -17.82
C GLU A 138 7.70 6.59 -17.94
N ALA A 139 7.23 6.34 -19.17
CA ALA A 139 5.83 6.06 -19.44
C ALA A 139 5.35 4.74 -18.82
N GLU A 140 6.21 3.72 -18.76
CA GLU A 140 5.90 2.45 -18.06
C GLU A 140 5.81 2.65 -16.55
N CYS A 141 6.72 3.44 -15.97
CA CYS A 141 6.68 3.81 -14.56
C CYS A 141 5.38 4.56 -14.21
N ALA A 142 5.02 5.57 -15.01
CA ALA A 142 3.79 6.33 -14.84
C ALA A 142 2.53 5.44 -14.90
N LYS A 143 2.49 4.48 -15.85
CA LYS A 143 1.41 3.48 -15.94
C LYS A 143 1.35 2.58 -14.71
N ALA A 144 2.49 2.13 -14.20
CA ALA A 144 2.54 1.30 -13.00
C ALA A 144 2.03 2.06 -11.76
N MET A 145 2.40 3.34 -11.62
CA MET A 145 1.87 4.22 -10.58
C MET A 145 0.35 4.41 -10.71
N ALA A 146 -0.14 4.66 -11.94
CA ALA A 146 -1.57 4.77 -12.22
C ALA A 146 -2.35 3.51 -11.86
N TYR A 147 -1.79 2.35 -12.18
CA TYR A 147 -2.37 1.06 -11.80
C TYR A 147 -2.45 0.89 -10.28
N GLY A 148 -1.40 1.29 -9.55
CA GLY A 148 -1.40 1.33 -8.08
C GLY A 148 -2.46 2.27 -7.50
N MET A 149 -2.65 3.45 -8.09
CA MET A 149 -3.71 4.39 -7.67
C MET A 149 -5.12 3.78 -7.85
N MET A 150 -5.35 3.07 -8.96
CA MET A 150 -6.64 2.41 -9.23
C MET A 150 -6.96 1.27 -8.26
N ALA A 151 -5.95 0.69 -7.62
CA ALA A 151 -6.12 -0.38 -6.65
C ALA A 151 -6.72 0.09 -5.30
N VAL A 152 -6.73 1.40 -5.04
CA VAL A 152 -7.24 2.01 -3.80
C VAL A 152 -8.71 2.41 -4.00
N GLU A 153 -9.62 1.54 -3.57
CA GLU A 153 -11.06 1.75 -3.67
C GLU A 153 -11.61 2.67 -2.55
N PRO A 154 -12.70 3.40 -2.79
CA PRO A 154 -13.40 4.14 -1.73
C PRO A 154 -13.86 3.22 -0.58
N GLY A 155 -13.81 3.72 0.65
CA GLY A 155 -14.32 3.01 1.84
C GLY A 155 -13.29 2.13 2.56
N ILE A 156 -12.02 2.17 2.16
CA ILE A 156 -10.92 1.55 2.91
C ILE A 156 -10.56 2.44 4.10
N ASP A 157 -10.58 1.87 5.32
CA ASP A 157 -10.23 2.61 6.54
C ASP A 157 -8.71 2.65 6.79
N ALA A 158 -8.02 1.57 6.42
CA ALA A 158 -6.56 1.48 6.45
C ALA A 158 -6.04 0.45 5.43
N LEU A 159 -4.87 0.76 4.88
CA LEU A 159 -4.22 -0.01 3.83
C LEU A 159 -2.86 -0.54 4.31
N ALA A 160 -2.65 -1.84 4.14
CA ALA A 160 -1.34 -2.47 4.24
C ALA A 160 -0.83 -2.83 2.84
N LEU A 161 0.42 -2.54 2.57
CA LEU A 161 1.06 -2.82 1.29
C LEU A 161 2.05 -3.97 1.44
N GLY A 162 2.11 -4.84 0.43
CA GLY A 162 3.08 -5.91 0.30
C GLY A 162 3.53 -6.07 -1.16
N GLU A 163 4.55 -6.88 -1.36
CA GLU A 163 5.15 -7.16 -2.66
C GLU A 163 5.45 -8.65 -2.85
N MET A 164 5.80 -9.02 -4.08
CA MET A 164 6.38 -10.32 -4.43
C MET A 164 7.19 -10.18 -5.72
N GLY A 165 8.50 -10.46 -5.71
CA GLY A 165 9.35 -10.38 -6.91
C GLY A 165 10.80 -10.80 -6.73
#